data_AF-A0A3B4AQV9-F1
#
_entry.id   AF-A0A3B4AQV9-F1
#
_cell.length_a   1.000
_cell.length_b   1.000
_cell.length_c   1.000
_cell.angle_alpha   90.00
_cell.angle_beta   90.00
_cell.angle_gamma   90.00
#
_symmetry.space_group_name_H-M   'P 1'
#
loop_
_entity.id
_entity.type
_entity.pdbx_description
1 polymer ?
#
loop_
_entity_poly.entity_id
_entity_poly.type
_entity_poly.pdbx_seq_one_letter_code
_entity_poly.pdbx_strand_id
1 'polypeptide(L)' 'MFDEPVLLQLGWWYVAWARVSGPSSDCGSHGQATITTDDGVVFQFKSSKKSNNGTDVNAGQIPQLLSYT' A
#
# COMPACT_ATOMS: atom_id res chain seq x y z
N MET A 1 3.99 -13.32 -1.51
CA MET A 1 3.50 -12.90 -0.18
C MET A 1 4.70 -12.86 0.76
N PHE A 2 4.56 -12.31 1.98
CA PHE A 2 5.61 -12.48 2.99
C PHE A 2 5.72 -13.95 3.39
N ASP A 3 6.88 -14.35 3.90
CA ASP A 3 7.10 -15.73 4.38
C ASP A 3 6.17 -16.06 5.55
N GLU A 4 5.90 -15.07 6.41
CA GLU A 4 4.97 -15.14 7.53
C GLU A 4 4.10 -13.87 7.59
N PRO A 5 2.86 -13.95 8.10
CA PRO A 5 2.02 -12.78 8.29
C PRO A 5 2.64 -11.82 9.32
N VAL A 6 2.48 -10.52 9.07
CA VAL A 6 2.99 -9.48 9.96
C VAL A 6 1.83 -8.90 10.77
N LEU A 7 1.89 -9.06 12.10
CA LEU A 7 0.92 -8.43 12.99
C LEU A 7 1.13 -6.91 12.99
N LEU A 8 0.11 -6.17 12.56
CA LEU A 8 0.10 -4.71 12.60
C LEU A 8 -0.61 -4.23 13.88
N GLN A 9 -0.06 -3.20 14.51
CA GLN A 9 -0.63 -2.56 15.68
C GLN A 9 -1.52 -1.40 15.25
N LEU A 10 -2.72 -1.32 15.85
CA LEU A 10 -3.67 -0.25 15.57
C LEU A 10 -3.04 1.13 15.83
N GLY A 11 -3.19 2.05 14.88
CA GLY A 11 -2.68 3.42 14.97
C GLY A 11 -1.19 3.61 14.65
N TRP A 12 -0.46 2.53 14.34
CA TRP A 12 0.95 2.61 13.95
C TRP A 12 1.09 2.81 12.44
N TRP A 13 2.12 3.59 12.05
CA TRP A 13 2.47 3.79 10.65
C TRP A 13 3.46 2.73 10.18
N TYR A 14 3.18 2.16 9.01
CA TYR A 14 4.02 1.17 8.34
C TYR A 14 4.36 1.63 6.92
N VAL A 15 5.42 1.07 6.34
CA VAL A 15 5.79 1.30 4.95
C VAL A 15 5.70 -0.03 4.18
N ALA A 16 4.69 -0.16 3.33
CA ALA A 16 4.68 -1.19 2.30
C ALA A 16 5.72 -0.81 1.23
N TRP A 17 6.63 -1.73 0.90
CA TRP A 17 7.73 -1.46 -0.01
C TRP A 17 7.94 -2.63 -0.97
N ALA A 18 8.15 -2.31 -2.24
CA ALA A 18 8.48 -3.26 -3.27
C ALA A 18 9.53 -2.66 -4.21
N ARG A 19 10.51 -3.49 -4.62
CA ARG A 19 11.39 -3.20 -5.76
C ARG A 19 10.93 -4.04 -6.93
N VAL A 20 10.21 -3.40 -7.85
CA VAL A 20 9.71 -4.05 -9.07
C VAL A 20 10.74 -3.86 -10.19
N SER A 21 10.96 -4.89 -11.00
CA SER A 21 11.84 -4.85 -12.17
C SER A 21 11.23 -5.66 -13.30
N GLY A 22 11.35 -5.17 -14.53
CA GLY A 22 10.67 -5.71 -15.70
C GLY A 22 10.35 -4.61 -16.72
N PRO A 23 9.59 -4.94 -17.78
CA PRO A 23 9.08 -3.95 -18.73
C PRO A 23 8.05 -3.01 -18.07
N SER A 24 7.55 -2.05 -18.84
CA SER A 24 6.40 -1.22 -18.42
C SER A 24 5.24 -2.09 -17.96
N SER A 25 4.53 -1.60 -16.94
CA SER A 25 3.38 -2.26 -16.33
C SER A 25 2.24 -1.28 -16.15
N ASP A 26 1.03 -1.80 -15.98
CA ASP A 26 -0.13 -1.00 -15.61
C ASP A 26 0.10 -0.35 -14.23
N CYS A 27 -0.55 0.80 -14.02
CA CYS A 27 -0.47 1.55 -12.78
C CYS A 27 -1.85 2.01 -12.32
N GLY A 28 -2.00 2.14 -11.00
CA GLY A 28 -3.19 2.75 -10.39
C GLY A 28 -3.18 4.27 -10.55
N SER A 29 -4.38 4.85 -10.53
CA SER A 29 -4.62 6.30 -10.44
C SER A 29 -5.84 6.57 -9.56
N HIS A 30 -6.10 7.83 -9.21
CA HIS A 30 -7.20 8.22 -8.32
C HIS A 30 -7.13 7.55 -6.94
N GLY A 31 -5.91 7.39 -6.43
CA GLY A 31 -5.68 6.80 -5.11
C GLY A 31 -6.37 7.57 -3.99
N GLN A 32 -6.77 6.84 -2.95
CA GLN A 32 -7.51 7.37 -1.81
C GLN A 32 -6.62 7.38 -0.57
N ALA A 33 -6.57 8.52 0.11
CA ALA A 33 -5.81 8.66 1.36
C ALA A 33 -6.42 7.87 2.53
N THR A 34 -7.72 7.55 2.46
CA THR A 34 -8.43 6.75 3.45
C THR A 34 -9.37 5.79 2.74
N ILE A 35 -9.35 4.51 3.12
CA ILE A 35 -10.25 3.47 2.62
C ILE A 35 -10.84 2.75 3.83
N THR A 36 -12.15 2.52 3.80
CA THR A 36 -12.85 1.65 4.76
C THR A 36 -13.21 0.35 4.06
N THR A 37 -12.77 -0.77 4.60
CA THR A 37 -13.11 -2.11 4.10
C THR A 37 -14.51 -2.53 4.55
N ASP A 38 -15.06 -3.57 3.91
CA ASP A 38 -16.40 -4.09 4.22
C ASP A 38 -16.52 -4.64 5.66
N ASP A 39 -15.41 -5.11 6.24
CA ASP A 39 -15.33 -5.55 7.64
C ASP A 39 -15.08 -4.39 8.63
N GLY A 40 -15.09 -3.15 8.14
CA GLY A 40 -15.03 -1.94 8.96
C GLY A 40 -13.62 -1.47 9.34
N VAL A 41 -12.56 -2.11 8.83
CA VAL A 41 -11.18 -1.65 9.04
C VAL A 41 -10.90 -0.40 8.21
N VAL A 42 -10.29 0.61 8.83
CA VAL A 42 -9.93 1.86 8.16
C VAL A 42 -8.43 1.88 7.90
N PHE A 43 -8.05 1.88 6.62
CA PHE A 43 -6.67 2.07 6.17
C PHE A 43 -6.43 3.53 5.80
N GLN A 44 -5.28 4.06 6.22
CA GLN A 44 -4.83 5.41 5.84
C GLN A 44 -3.51 5.32 5.09
N PHE A 45 -3.42 6.03 3.97
CA PHE A 45 -2.27 6.04 3.08
C PHE A 45 -1.64 7.44 3.02
N LYS A 46 -0.32 7.47 3.02
CA LYS A 46 0.51 8.68 2.84
C LYS A 46 1.66 8.36 1.92
N SER A 47 2.08 9.34 1.12
CA SER A 47 3.28 9.20 0.29
C SER A 47 4.51 8.97 1.16
N SER A 48 5.37 8.03 0.74
CA SER A 48 6.59 7.67 1.45
C SER A 48 7.82 8.28 0.80
N LYS A 49 8.72 8.86 1.60
CA LYS A 49 10.04 9.34 1.12
C LYS A 49 10.95 8.20 0.61
N LYS A 50 10.60 6.94 0.89
CA LYS A 50 11.31 5.77 0.34
C LYS A 50 10.90 5.44 -1.09
N SER A 51 9.79 5.99 -1.59
CA SER A 51 9.41 5.85 -2.98
C SER A 51 10.30 6.74 -3.84
N ASN A 52 11.00 6.13 -4.79
CA ASN A 52 11.89 6.81 -5.73
C ASN A 52 11.52 6.52 -7.20
N ASN A 53 10.33 5.95 -7.43
CA ASN A 53 9.83 5.57 -8.75
C ASN A 53 8.39 6.08 -8.98
N GLY A 54 8.10 7.29 -8.49
CA GLY A 54 6.85 8.00 -8.76
C GLY A 54 5.59 7.47 -8.07
N THR A 55 5.64 6.37 -7.32
CA THR A 55 4.48 5.90 -6.54
C THR A 55 4.22 6.82 -5.36
N ASP A 56 3.00 7.33 -5.25
CA ASP A 56 2.54 8.19 -4.16
C ASP A 56 1.10 7.81 -3.76
N VAL A 57 0.44 8.64 -2.94
CA VAL A 57 -0.96 8.35 -2.53
C VAL A 57 -1.98 8.43 -3.68
N ASN A 58 -1.63 9.07 -4.80
CA ASN A 58 -2.54 9.34 -5.91
C ASN A 58 -2.40 8.32 -7.05
N ALA A 59 -1.19 7.83 -7.31
CA ALA A 59 -0.91 6.95 -8.44
C ALA A 59 0.31 6.04 -8.23
N GLY A 60 0.40 5.00 -9.05
CA GLY A 60 1.59 4.15 -9.15
C GLY A 60 1.34 2.68 -8.83
N GLN A 61 2.24 2.10 -8.05
CA GLN A 61 2.30 0.67 -7.74
C GLN A 61 1.80 0.35 -6.33
N ILE A 62 1.74 -0.94 -5.98
CA ILE A 62 1.22 -1.46 -4.70
C ILE A 62 -0.29 -1.16 -4.54
N PRO A 63 -1.14 -1.70 -5.45
CA PRO A 63 -2.59 -1.41 -5.45
C PRO A 63 -3.35 -2.08 -4.29
N GLN A 64 -2.74 -3.03 -3.56
CA GLN A 64 -3.44 -3.82 -2.55
C GLN A 64 -2.56 -4.16 -1.35
N LEU A 65 -3.19 -4.25 -0.18
CA LEU A 65 -2.70 -4.93 1.01
C LEU A 65 -3.58 -6.16 1.24
N LEU A 66 -2.98 -7.33 1.41
CA LEU A 66 -3.70 -8.55 1.76
C LEU A 66 -3.61 -8.73 3.28
N SER A 67 -4.75 -8.72 3.96
CA SER A 67 -4.86 -8.86 5.41
C SER A 67 -6.06 -9.71 5.80
N TYR A 68 -6.06 -10.17 7.04
CA TYR A 68 -7.20 -10.82 7.70
C TYR A 68 -7.32 -10.26 9.12
N THR A 69 -8.54 -10.33 9.66
CA THR A 69 -8.90 -9.87 11.01
C THR A 69 -9.18 -11.08 11.90
#